data_AF-A0A539EGS2-F1
#
_entry.id   AF-A0A539EGS2-F1
#
_cell.length_a   1.000
_cell.length_b   1.000
_cell.length_c   1.000
_cell.angle_alpha   90.00
_cell.angle_beta   90.00
_cell.angle_gamma   90.00
#
_symmetry.space_group_name_H-M   'P 1'
#
loop_
_entity.id
_entity.type
_entity.pdbx_description
1 polymer ?
#
loop_
_entity_poly.entity_id
_entity_poly.type
_entity_poly.pdbx_seq_one_letter_code
_entity_poly.pdbx_strand_id
1 'polypeptide(L)'
;MKLNFILGKNILIVMKLDSILGKNILLVSLIMGSLMGNATGAPALSFVDIEKNNSDGVLSMSLPIGVVLSPDEKNLYVSSNSDSAIVIFARDTVTGALSYVDKV
;
A
#
# COMPACT_ATOMS: atom_id res chain seq x y z
N MET A 1 -7.10 -21.51 3.41
CA MET A 1 -7.62 -20.63 4.46
C MET A 1 -8.17 -19.38 3.79
N LYS A 2 -9.50 -19.18 3.80
CA LYS A 2 -10.17 -18.09 3.07
C LYS A 2 -10.28 -16.90 4.03
N LEU A 3 -9.44 -15.87 3.88
CA LEU A 3 -9.59 -14.64 4.64
C LEU A 3 -10.77 -13.84 4.09
N ASN A 4 -11.87 -13.82 4.83
CA ASN A 4 -13.02 -12.98 4.54
C ASN A 4 -12.73 -11.56 5.05
N PHE A 5 -12.27 -10.67 4.18
CA PHE A 5 -12.23 -9.24 4.49
C PHE A 5 -13.56 -8.58 4.16
N ILE A 6 -14.26 -8.13 5.21
CA ILE A 6 -15.57 -7.46 5.17
C ILE A 6 -15.38 -5.98 4.78
N LEU A 7 -16.39 -5.44 4.09
CA LEU A 7 -16.62 -4.11 3.52
C LEU A 7 -16.20 -2.87 4.37
N GLY A 8 -14.91 -2.65 4.63
CA GLY A 8 -14.38 -1.43 5.29
C GLY A 8 -12.99 -1.02 4.77
N LYS A 9 -12.91 -0.58 3.51
CA LYS A 9 -11.66 -0.39 2.73
C LYS A 9 -10.86 0.87 3.09
N ASN A 10 -10.13 0.84 4.22
CA ASN A 10 -9.19 1.90 4.64
C ASN A 10 -7.75 1.36 4.72
N ILE A 11 -7.26 0.74 3.65
CA ILE A 11 -5.95 0.06 3.62
C ILE A 11 -5.11 0.48 2.41
N LEU A 12 -3.80 0.55 2.61
CA LEU A 12 -2.78 0.66 1.57
C LEU A 12 -2.00 -0.67 1.52
N ILE A 13 -1.78 -1.22 0.33
CA ILE A 13 -1.03 -2.47 0.16
C ILE A 13 0.23 -2.18 -0.65
N VAL A 14 1.36 -2.65 -0.12
CA VAL A 14 2.64 -2.63 -0.81
C VAL A 14 2.91 -4.02 -1.37
N MET A 15 3.14 -4.09 -2.67
CA MET A 15 3.59 -5.32 -3.33
C MET A 15 4.86 -5.06 -4.12
N LYS A 16 5.64 -6.11 -4.33
CA LYS A 16 6.85 -6.08 -5.14
C LYS A 16 6.60 -6.91 -6.39
N LEU A 17 6.96 -6.35 -7.54
CA LEU A 17 6.90 -7.05 -8.82
C LEU A 17 8.24 -7.74 -9.04
N ASP A 18 8.27 -9.06 -8.91
CA ASP A 18 9.54 -9.80 -8.87
C ASP A 18 10.27 -9.80 -10.25
N SER A 19 9.58 -9.46 -11.35
CA SER A 19 10.11 -9.57 -12.72
C SER A 19 10.53 -8.24 -13.38
N ILE A 20 10.41 -7.08 -12.72
CA ILE A 20 10.86 -5.79 -13.30
C ILE A 20 11.75 -5.04 -12.30
N LEU A 21 13.05 -5.30 -12.37
CA LEU A 21 14.13 -4.44 -11.85
C LEU A 21 13.97 -3.90 -10.42
N GLY A 22 13.47 -4.72 -9.48
CA GLY A 22 13.47 -4.38 -8.05
C GLY A 22 12.56 -3.21 -7.65
N LYS A 23 11.68 -2.72 -8.55
CA LYS A 23 10.73 -1.64 -8.25
C LYS A 23 9.49 -2.21 -7.55
N ASN A 24 9.20 -1.71 -6.35
CA ASN A 24 7.97 -2.03 -5.64
C ASN A 24 6.79 -1.28 -6.29
N ILE A 25 5.65 -1.94 -6.45
CA ILE A 25 4.40 -1.35 -6.93
C ILE A 25 3.51 -1.02 -5.73
N LEU A 26 3.09 0.23 -5.65
CA LEU A 26 2.14 0.68 -4.64
C LEU A 26 0.73 0.54 -5.19
N LEU A 27 -0.09 -0.29 -4.56
CA LEU A 27 -1.50 -0.39 -4.90
C LEU A 27 -2.35 0.28 -3.84
N VAL A 28 -3.14 1.25 -4.29
CA VAL A 28 -4.19 1.87 -3.46
C VAL A 28 -5.49 1.10 -3.69
N SER A 29 -6.06 0.59 -2.59
CA SER A 29 -7.42 0.08 -2.50
C SER A 29 -7.83 -0.95 -3.58
N LEU A 30 -7.15 -2.11 -3.61
CA LEU A 30 -7.54 -3.23 -4.47
C LEU A 30 -8.16 -4.40 -3.69
N ILE A 31 -9.22 -4.97 -4.27
CA ILE A 31 -9.95 -6.12 -3.74
C ILE A 31 -9.04 -7.35 -3.82
N MET A 32 -8.74 -8.01 -2.69
CA MET A 32 -7.84 -9.19 -2.61
C MET A 32 -8.25 -10.40 -3.47
N GLY A 33 -9.40 -10.39 -4.15
CA GLY A 33 -9.94 -11.55 -4.85
C GLY A 33 -9.21 -11.94 -6.15
N SER A 34 -8.46 -11.03 -6.78
CA SER A 34 -8.00 -11.22 -8.17
C SER A 34 -6.48 -11.23 -8.39
N LEU A 35 -5.65 -10.93 -7.39
CA LEU A 35 -4.18 -10.87 -7.57
C LEU A 35 -3.39 -12.05 -7.02
N MET A 36 -4.00 -12.92 -6.22
CA MET A 36 -3.37 -14.17 -5.76
C MET A 36 -3.71 -15.37 -6.66
N GLY A 37 -4.29 -15.13 -7.84
CA GLY A 37 -4.43 -16.16 -8.86
C GLY A 37 -3.07 -16.45 -9.44
N ASN A 38 -2.57 -17.67 -9.26
CA ASN A 38 -1.41 -18.21 -9.96
C ASN A 38 -1.68 -18.21 -11.48
N ALA A 39 -1.54 -17.04 -12.12
CA ALA A 39 -1.52 -16.91 -13.56
C ALA A 39 -0.14 -17.39 -14.01
N THR A 40 -0.06 -18.65 -14.42
CA THR A 40 1.10 -19.24 -15.07
C THR A 40 1.52 -18.35 -16.24
N GLY A 41 2.53 -17.49 -16.03
CA GLY A 41 3.06 -16.55 -17.02
C GLY A 41 2.93 -15.05 -16.72
N ALA A 42 2.25 -14.63 -15.64
CA ALA A 42 2.29 -13.25 -15.17
C ALA A 42 3.48 -13.04 -14.21
N PRO A 43 4.10 -11.84 -14.16
CA PRO A 43 5.05 -11.50 -13.11
C PRO A 43 4.53 -11.90 -11.73
N ALA A 44 5.29 -12.71 -10.99
CA ALA A 44 4.95 -12.99 -9.60
C ALA A 44 4.97 -11.66 -8.83
N LEU A 45 3.85 -11.35 -8.18
CA LEU A 45 3.78 -10.27 -7.20
C LEU A 45 4.05 -10.90 -5.83
N SER A 46 5.05 -10.38 -5.13
CA SER A 46 5.31 -10.74 -3.73
C SER A 46 4.69 -9.69 -2.81
N PHE A 47 4.06 -10.15 -1.73
CA PHE A 47 3.54 -9.27 -0.69
C PHE A 47 4.69 -8.68 0.11
N VAL A 48 4.65 -7.36 0.36
CA VAL A 48 5.65 -6.66 1.18
C VAL A 48 5.04 -6.19 2.49
N ASP A 49 3.97 -5.40 2.41
CA ASP A 49 3.40 -4.73 3.59
C ASP A 49 1.93 -4.33 3.40
N ILE A 50 1.24 -4.08 4.51
CA ILE A 50 -0.13 -3.55 4.55
C ILE A 50 -0.31 -2.53 5.67
N GLU A 51 -0.58 -1.29 5.29
CA GLU A 51 -0.93 -0.22 6.22
C GLU A 51 -2.45 -0.10 6.32
N LYS A 52 -2.97 0.05 7.55
CA LYS A 52 -4.41 0.17 7.79
C LYS A 52 -4.70 1.39 8.65
N ASN A 53 -5.75 2.13 8.31
CA ASN A 53 -6.22 3.22 9.17
C ASN A 53 -6.58 2.69 10.56
N ASN A 54 -6.15 3.41 11.60
CA ASN A 54 -6.27 3.04 13.01
C ASN A 54 -5.47 1.77 13.40
N SER A 55 -4.41 1.45 12.67
CA SER A 55 -3.40 0.44 13.01
C SER A 55 -2.02 1.09 13.01
N ASP A 56 -1.11 0.62 13.86
CA ASP A 56 0.33 0.99 13.83
C ASP A 56 0.60 2.50 13.82
N GLY A 57 -0.29 3.28 14.45
CA GLY A 57 -0.20 4.74 14.52
C GLY A 57 -0.73 5.48 13.28
N VAL A 58 -1.14 4.78 12.23
CA VAL A 58 -1.73 5.37 11.03
C VAL A 58 -3.09 5.98 11.35
N LEU A 59 -3.18 7.30 11.22
CA LEU A 59 -4.41 8.06 11.39
C LEU A 59 -4.80 8.75 10.08
N SER A 60 -6.09 9.01 9.94
CA SER A 60 -6.66 9.78 8.83
C SER A 60 -6.41 9.19 7.44
N MET A 61 -6.42 7.86 7.33
CA MET A 61 -6.34 7.13 6.05
C MET A 61 -7.68 6.51 5.64
N SER A 62 -8.79 7.21 5.85
CA SER A 62 -10.12 6.75 5.43
C SER A 62 -10.34 7.02 3.95
N LEU A 63 -10.76 6.00 3.18
CA LEU A 63 -10.88 6.06 1.72
C LEU A 63 -9.61 6.64 1.04
N PRO A 64 -8.47 5.93 1.07
CA PRO A 64 -7.29 6.34 0.33
C PRO A 64 -7.58 6.25 -1.19
N ILE A 65 -7.29 7.32 -1.93
CA ILE A 65 -7.65 7.44 -3.37
C ILE A 65 -6.45 7.68 -4.30
N GLY A 66 -5.30 8.10 -3.77
CA GLY A 66 -4.10 8.36 -4.55
C GLY A 66 -2.84 8.07 -3.75
N VAL A 67 -1.77 7.71 -4.46
CA VAL A 67 -0.45 7.51 -3.87
C VAL A 67 0.63 8.07 -4.78
N VAL A 68 1.65 8.68 -4.19
CA VAL A 68 2.86 9.10 -4.91
C VAL A 68 4.10 8.91 -4.03
N LEU A 69 5.22 8.59 -4.66
CA LEU A 69 6.53 8.54 -4.02
C LEU A 69 7.25 9.88 -4.18
N SER A 70 8.07 10.25 -3.20
CA SER A 70 9.09 11.27 -3.39
C SER A 70 10.09 10.85 -4.49
N PRO A 71 10.79 11.78 -5.15
CA PRO A 71 11.77 11.45 -6.18
C PRO A 71 12.91 10.53 -5.72
N ASP A 72 13.24 10.54 -4.44
CA ASP A 72 14.25 9.66 -3.82
C ASP A 72 13.65 8.33 -3.31
N GLU A 73 12.34 8.10 -3.51
CA GLU A 73 11.55 6.96 -3.07
C GLU A 73 11.56 6.67 -1.56
N LYS A 74 12.03 7.61 -0.74
CA LYS A 74 12.09 7.48 0.73
C LYS A 74 10.81 7.88 1.44
N ASN A 75 9.91 8.60 0.76
CA ASN A 75 8.62 9.00 1.30
C ASN A 75 7.49 8.58 0.38
N LEU A 76 6.37 8.20 0.97
CA LEU A 76 5.13 7.85 0.30
C LEU A 76 4.02 8.73 0.85
N TYR A 77 3.26 9.35 -0.05
CA TYR A 77 2.14 10.23 0.28
C TYR A 77 0.85 9.58 -0.18
N VAL A 78 -0.12 9.45 0.71
CA VAL A 78 -1.46 8.92 0.42
C VAL A 78 -2.50 10.01 0.61
N SER A 79 -3.30 10.31 -0.41
CA SER A 79 -4.46 11.18 -0.23
C SER A 79 -5.65 10.40 0.32
N SER A 80 -6.21 10.87 1.42
CA SER A 80 -7.43 10.37 2.05
C SER A 80 -8.61 11.27 1.68
N ASN A 81 -9.60 10.69 1.00
CA ASN A 81 -10.78 11.46 0.57
C ASN A 81 -11.70 11.79 1.75
N SER A 82 -11.98 10.82 2.61
CA SER A 82 -12.92 11.02 3.72
C SER A 82 -12.35 11.91 4.82
N ASP A 83 -11.05 11.82 5.09
CA ASP A 83 -10.43 12.62 6.16
C ASP A 83 -9.90 13.97 5.67
N SER A 84 -9.98 14.24 4.35
CA SER A 84 -9.42 15.45 3.71
C SER A 84 -7.95 15.68 4.10
N ALA A 85 -7.17 14.59 4.12
CA ALA A 85 -5.81 14.58 4.64
C ALA A 85 -4.82 13.94 3.65
N ILE A 86 -3.54 14.25 3.82
CA ILE A 86 -2.44 13.51 3.21
C ILE A 86 -1.69 12.77 4.32
N VAL A 87 -1.65 11.44 4.22
CA VAL A 87 -0.91 10.57 5.14
C VAL A 87 0.48 10.34 4.60
N ILE A 88 1.50 10.52 5.44
CA ILE A 88 2.91 10.46 5.08
C ILE A 88 3.55 9.23 5.71
N PHE A 89 4.22 8.43 4.88
CA PHE A 89 5.00 7.29 5.30
C PHE A 89 6.47 7.46 4.90
N ALA A 90 7.38 7.08 5.79
CA ALA A 90 8.75 6.77 5.43
C ALA A 90 8.78 5.38 4.80
N ARG A 91 9.67 5.19 3.83
CA ARG A 91 9.82 3.95 3.08
C ARG A 91 11.27 3.49 3.08
N ASP A 92 11.47 2.23 3.43
CA ASP A 92 12.73 1.54 3.16
C ASP A 92 12.82 1.24 1.65
N THR A 93 13.83 1.79 0.98
CA THR A 93 13.97 1.66 -0.48
C THR A 93 14.44 0.27 -0.93
N VAL A 94 15.01 -0.53 -0.03
CA VAL A 94 15.48 -1.89 -0.30
C VAL A 94 14.32 -2.87 -0.16
N THR A 95 13.61 -2.79 0.98
CA THR A 95 12.57 -3.75 1.33
C THR A 95 11.19 -3.33 0.85
N GLY A 96 10.92 -2.03 0.81
CA GLY A 96 9.61 -1.45 0.55
C GLY A 96 8.72 -1.31 1.78
N ALA A 97 9.20 -1.71 2.95
CA ALA A 97 8.48 -1.56 4.22
C ALA A 97 8.16 -0.09 4.48
N LEU A 98 6.99 0.16 5.06
CA LEU A 98 6.52 1.49 5.38
C LEU A 98 6.57 1.75 6.89
N SER A 99 6.63 3.02 7.25
CA SER A 99 6.50 3.47 8.63
C SER A 99 5.77 4.79 8.65
N TYR A 100 4.71 4.88 9.44
CA TYR A 100 3.95 6.12 9.58
C TYR A 100 4.84 7.27 10.09
N VAL A 101 4.73 8.43 9.45
CA VAL A 101 5.49 9.64 9.83
C VAL A 101 4.57 10.71 10.38
N ASP A 102 3.60 11.16 9.58
CA ASP A 102 2.68 12.24 9.95
C ASP A 102 1.45 12.28 9.04
N LYS A 103 0.56 13.24 9.27
CA LYS A 103 -0.52 13.63 8.37
C LYS A 103 -0.64 15.16 8.28
N VAL A 104 -1.07 15.65 7.12
CA VAL A 104 -1.41 17.06 6.90
C VAL A 104 -2.82 17.24 6.38
#